data_AF-A0ABD3NRJ3-F1
#
_entry.id   AF-A0ABD3NRJ3-F1
#
_cell.length_a   1.000
_cell.length_b   1.000
_cell.length_c   1.000
_cell.angle_alpha   90.00
_cell.angle_beta   90.00
_cell.angle_gamma   90.00
#
_symmetry.space_group_name_H-M   'P 1'
#
loop_
_entity.id
_entity.type
_entity.pdbx_description
1 polymer ?
#
loop_
_entity_poly.entity_id
_entity_poly.type
_entity_poly.pdbx_seq_one_letter_code
_entity_poly.pdbx_strand_id
1 'polypeptide(L)'
;MDMEWVEEEFELLTERDFYNTEWKIGTLMDDKPRDPKYIDTTWVRLVTTEDGTNSAIWGDGSKGKWTIDVPSQFFSISKESFGGWLGKRIWAGTINDFYYLEGTVRGWSPLSPASVVGGWQAIRLGVVEGARVTEEERGVAPWFKTSEEEEEEEKDEKDNNGDDE
;
A
#
# COMPACT_ATOMS: atom_id res chain seq x y z
N MET A 1 36.65 13.43 1.12
CA MET A 1 35.63 12.42 0.82
C MET A 1 34.78 13.03 -0.27
N ASP A 2 35.01 12.62 -1.50
CA ASP A 2 34.16 13.01 -2.62
C ASP A 2 32.89 12.18 -2.52
N MET A 3 31.73 12.85 -2.43
CA MET A 3 30.43 12.17 -2.39
C MET A 3 30.10 11.70 -3.80
N GLU A 4 30.15 10.38 -4.02
CA GLU A 4 29.72 9.75 -5.27
C GLU A 4 28.18 9.76 -5.30
N TRP A 5 27.62 10.56 -6.21
CA TRP A 5 26.18 10.56 -6.45
C TRP A 5 25.82 9.33 -7.28
N VAL A 6 24.97 8.46 -6.73
CA VAL A 6 24.36 7.36 -7.49
C VAL A 6 23.14 7.94 -8.21
N GLU A 7 23.16 7.96 -9.54
CA GLU A 7 21.96 8.20 -10.35
C GLU A 7 21.10 6.93 -10.30
N GLU A 8 20.05 6.94 -9.48
CA GLU A 8 19.01 5.91 -9.54
C GLU A 8 18.05 6.23 -10.70
N GLU A 9 18.08 5.40 -11.73
CA GLU A 9 17.17 5.48 -12.86
C GLU A 9 15.81 4.91 -12.43
N PHE A 10 14.88 5.79 -12.04
CA PHE A 10 13.51 5.39 -11.72
C PHE A 10 12.74 5.09 -13.01
N GLU A 11 12.39 3.83 -13.23
CA GLU A 11 11.42 3.47 -14.26
C GLU A 11 10.04 4.02 -13.88
N LEU A 12 9.47 4.85 -14.75
CA LEU A 12 8.11 5.35 -14.57
C LEU A 12 7.12 4.20 -14.72
N LEU A 13 6.42 3.88 -13.63
CA LEU A 13 5.39 2.85 -13.66
C LEU A 13 4.18 3.33 -14.45
N THR A 14 3.65 2.43 -15.25
CA THR A 14 2.51 2.65 -16.11
C THR A 14 1.25 2.04 -15.49
N GLU A 15 0.09 2.42 -16.03
CA GLU A 15 -1.18 1.83 -15.62
C GLU A 15 -1.21 0.30 -15.79
N ARG A 16 -0.54 -0.22 -16.83
CA ARG A 16 -0.49 -1.64 -17.16
C ARG A 16 0.22 -2.47 -16.10
N ASP A 17 1.18 -1.89 -15.40
CA ASP A 17 1.94 -2.57 -14.36
C ASP A 17 1.06 -2.97 -13.17
N PHE A 18 -0.13 -2.38 -13.05
CA PHE A 18 -1.09 -2.62 -11.98
C PHE A 18 -2.28 -3.48 -12.42
N TYR A 19 -2.38 -3.82 -13.71
CA TYR A 19 -3.48 -4.62 -14.24
C TYR A 19 -3.48 -6.03 -13.63
N ASN A 20 -4.65 -6.43 -13.12
CA ASN A 20 -4.91 -7.75 -12.57
C ASN A 20 -3.95 -8.12 -11.44
N THR A 21 -3.55 -7.13 -10.64
CA THR A 21 -2.67 -7.34 -9.48
C THR A 21 -3.46 -7.50 -8.19
N GLU A 22 -2.89 -8.23 -7.23
CA GLU A 22 -3.43 -8.40 -5.89
C GLU A 22 -2.47 -7.80 -4.86
N TRP A 23 -3.04 -7.10 -3.89
CA TRP A 23 -2.29 -6.37 -2.86
C TRP A 23 -2.85 -6.72 -1.48
N LYS A 24 -1.97 -6.88 -0.48
CA LYS A 24 -2.36 -6.84 0.93
C LYS A 24 -2.27 -5.38 1.37
N ILE A 25 -3.34 -4.86 1.95
CA ILE A 25 -3.46 -3.46 2.35
C ILE A 25 -3.75 -3.38 3.85
N GLY A 26 -3.00 -2.52 4.53
CA GLY A 26 -3.15 -2.18 5.94
C GLY A 26 -3.63 -0.74 6.06
N THR A 27 -4.59 -0.48 6.95
CA THR A 27 -5.15 0.85 7.20
C THR A 27 -5.09 1.17 8.68
N LEU A 28 -4.53 2.34 9.01
CA LEU A 28 -4.52 2.88 10.36
C LEU A 28 -5.27 4.21 10.37
N MET A 29 -6.40 4.24 11.08
CA MET A 29 -7.24 5.44 11.19
C MET A 29 -6.67 6.40 12.25
N ASP A 30 -6.83 7.70 12.05
CA ASP A 30 -6.26 8.75 12.92
C ASP A 30 -6.82 8.72 14.36
N ASP A 31 -7.99 8.10 14.57
CA ASP A 31 -8.58 7.91 15.90
C ASP A 31 -7.97 6.73 16.68
N LYS A 32 -6.99 6.02 16.10
CA LYS A 32 -6.34 4.87 16.71
C LYS A 32 -4.89 5.17 17.12
N PRO A 33 -4.39 4.52 18.20
CA PRO A 33 -2.97 4.58 18.52
C PRO A 33 -2.11 4.01 17.39
N ARG A 34 -0.90 4.55 17.24
CA ARG A 34 0.13 4.04 16.31
C ARG A 34 0.76 2.76 16.86
N ASP A 35 0.00 1.67 16.83
CA ASP A 35 0.39 0.33 17.29
C ASP A 35 -0.11 -0.70 16.25
N PRO A 36 0.73 -1.67 15.83
CA PRO A 36 0.39 -2.65 14.81
C PRO A 36 -0.94 -3.37 15.01
N LYS A 37 -1.37 -3.58 16.26
CA LYS A 37 -2.65 -4.28 16.55
C LYS A 37 -3.89 -3.52 16.12
N TYR A 38 -3.78 -2.21 15.82
CA TYR A 38 -4.88 -1.39 15.33
C TYR A 38 -4.88 -1.23 13.80
N ILE A 39 -3.93 -1.84 13.10
CA ILE A 39 -3.89 -1.84 11.64
C ILE A 39 -4.95 -2.82 11.13
N ASP A 40 -5.97 -2.29 10.47
CA ASP A 40 -6.98 -3.11 9.80
C ASP A 40 -6.40 -3.62 8.47
N THR A 41 -6.29 -4.94 8.33
CA THR A 41 -5.68 -5.56 7.15
C THR A 41 -6.71 -6.29 6.30
N THR A 42 -6.63 -6.09 5.00
CA THR A 42 -7.40 -6.85 4.01
C THR A 42 -6.57 -7.04 2.74
N TRP A 43 -7.18 -7.59 1.69
CA TRP A 43 -6.60 -7.60 0.35
C TRP A 43 -7.47 -6.80 -0.61
N VAL A 44 -6.86 -6.35 -1.70
CA VAL A 44 -7.55 -5.74 -2.82
C VAL A 44 -6.98 -6.20 -4.15
N ARG A 45 -7.88 -6.48 -5.10
CA ARG A 45 -7.55 -6.84 -6.47
C ARG A 45 -7.85 -5.67 -7.39
N LEU A 46 -6.85 -5.27 -8.16
CA LEU A 46 -6.96 -4.25 -9.20
C LEU A 46 -7.28 -4.97 -10.51
N VAL A 47 -8.50 -4.84 -10.99
CA VAL A 47 -8.99 -5.52 -12.19
C VAL A 47 -9.25 -4.48 -13.28
N THR A 48 -8.94 -4.82 -14.51
CA THR A 48 -9.35 -4.04 -15.69
C THR A 48 -10.37 -4.87 -16.46
N THR A 49 -11.57 -4.33 -16.62
CA THR A 49 -12.66 -5.01 -17.33
C THR A 49 -12.45 -4.92 -18.85
N GLU A 50 -13.17 -5.75 -19.61
CA GLU A 50 -13.05 -5.82 -21.07
C GLU A 50 -13.34 -4.48 -21.78
N ASP A 51 -14.14 -3.62 -21.16
CA ASP A 51 -14.47 -2.27 -21.63
C ASP A 51 -13.39 -1.22 -21.28
N GLY A 52 -12.28 -1.63 -20.66
CA GLY A 52 -11.19 -0.76 -20.23
C GLY A 52 -11.44 -0.04 -18.91
N THR A 53 -12.48 -0.40 -18.15
CA THR A 53 -12.73 0.21 -16.84
C THR A 53 -11.87 -0.40 -15.74
N ASN A 54 -11.21 0.44 -14.95
CA ASN A 54 -10.45 0.02 -13.78
C ASN A 54 -11.36 -0.13 -12.55
N SER A 55 -11.46 -1.36 -12.05
CA SER A 55 -12.28 -1.73 -10.89
C SER A 55 -11.43 -2.36 -9.78
N ALA A 56 -11.79 -2.04 -8.54
CA ALA A 56 -11.19 -2.62 -7.34
C ALA A 56 -12.17 -3.60 -6.69
N ILE A 57 -11.67 -4.78 -6.31
CA ILE A 57 -12.43 -5.79 -5.55
C ILE A 57 -11.71 -6.01 -4.23
N TRP A 58 -12.38 -5.71 -3.12
CA TRP A 58 -11.82 -5.82 -1.78
C TRP A 58 -12.12 -7.17 -1.15
N GLY A 59 -11.36 -7.55 -0.13
CA GLY A 59 -11.47 -8.86 0.53
C GLY A 59 -12.79 -9.14 1.22
N ASP A 60 -13.59 -8.11 1.50
CA ASP A 60 -14.97 -8.22 2.01
C ASP A 60 -16.03 -8.26 0.89
N GLY A 61 -15.61 -8.35 -0.37
CA GLY A 61 -16.48 -8.34 -1.55
C GLY A 61 -16.99 -6.95 -1.95
N SER A 62 -16.64 -5.89 -1.22
CA SER A 62 -16.96 -4.53 -1.62
C SER A 62 -16.20 -4.14 -2.90
N LYS A 63 -16.77 -3.18 -3.64
CA LYS A 63 -16.26 -2.75 -4.93
C LYS A 63 -15.76 -1.31 -4.88
N GLY A 64 -14.93 -0.96 -5.84
CA GLY A 64 -14.63 0.41 -6.16
C GLY A 64 -13.88 0.54 -7.47
N LYS A 65 -13.07 1.60 -7.58
CA LYS A 65 -12.28 1.93 -8.76
C LYS A 65 -10.86 2.23 -8.33
N TRP A 66 -9.92 2.02 -9.23
CA TRP A 66 -8.54 2.43 -9.04
C TRP A 66 -8.08 3.24 -10.25
N THR A 67 -7.11 4.13 -10.05
CA THR A 67 -6.55 4.99 -11.09
C THR A 67 -5.08 5.25 -10.82
N ILE A 68 -4.32 5.47 -11.89
CA ILE A 68 -2.95 5.98 -11.83
C ILE A 68 -2.86 7.24 -12.68
N ASP A 69 -2.31 8.30 -12.11
CA ASP A 69 -1.87 9.46 -12.87
C ASP A 69 -0.38 9.29 -13.17
N VAL A 70 -0.07 8.70 -14.33
CA VAL A 70 1.31 8.33 -14.73
C VAL A 70 2.27 9.53 -14.71
N PRO A 71 1.91 10.73 -15.21
CA PRO A 71 2.79 11.90 -15.13
C PRO A 71 3.20 12.32 -13.71
N SER A 72 2.32 12.14 -12.73
CA SER A 72 2.60 12.51 -11.33
C SER A 72 2.98 11.32 -10.45
N GLN A 73 3.02 10.12 -11.01
CA GLN A 73 3.19 8.86 -10.29
C GLN A 73 2.28 8.80 -9.06
N PHE A 74 0.98 9.05 -9.25
CA PHE A 74 0.01 9.08 -8.16
C PHE A 74 -1.04 7.98 -8.31
N PHE A 75 -1.17 7.15 -7.28
CA PHE A 75 -2.13 6.05 -7.22
C PHE A 75 -3.34 6.43 -6.36
N SER A 76 -4.52 6.01 -6.80
CA SER A 76 -5.71 6.03 -5.94
C SER A 76 -6.57 4.80 -6.11
N ILE A 77 -7.17 4.34 -5.02
CA ILE A 77 -8.15 3.27 -5.00
C ILE A 77 -9.30 3.63 -4.07
N SER A 78 -10.52 3.40 -4.51
CA SER A 78 -11.71 3.65 -3.71
C SER A 78 -12.40 2.38 -3.25
N LYS A 79 -13.14 2.51 -2.16
CA LYS A 79 -14.10 1.52 -1.68
C LYS A 79 -15.45 2.17 -1.48
N GLU A 80 -16.47 1.60 -2.12
CA GLU A 80 -17.86 1.98 -1.93
C GLU A 80 -18.45 1.17 -0.78
N SER A 81 -19.10 1.86 0.16
CA SER A 81 -19.84 1.20 1.23
C SER A 81 -21.26 0.87 0.76
N PHE A 82 -21.81 -0.27 1.20
CA PHE A 82 -23.12 -0.77 0.76
C PHE A 82 -24.22 0.31 0.91
N GLY A 83 -24.85 0.67 -0.20
CA GLY A 83 -25.92 1.68 -0.26
C GLY A 83 -25.47 3.14 -0.29
N GLY A 84 -24.16 3.46 -0.22
CA GLY A 84 -23.65 4.84 -0.25
C GLY A 84 -23.89 5.65 1.04
N TRP A 85 -24.69 5.13 1.98
CA TRP A 85 -25.03 5.79 3.24
C TRP A 85 -23.86 5.87 4.24
N LEU A 86 -22.93 4.92 4.20
CA LEU A 86 -21.72 4.92 5.01
C LEU A 86 -20.54 5.65 4.34
N GLY A 87 -20.81 6.28 3.19
CA GLY A 87 -19.83 7.09 2.50
C GLY A 87 -18.84 6.29 1.64
N LYS A 88 -17.87 7.03 1.10
CA LYS A 88 -16.81 6.52 0.23
C LYS A 88 -15.47 6.73 0.92
N ARG A 89 -14.61 5.73 0.84
CA ARG A 89 -13.20 5.84 1.26
C ARG A 89 -12.30 5.77 0.05
N ILE A 90 -11.21 6.54 0.08
CA ILE A 90 -10.20 6.61 -0.97
C ILE A 90 -8.84 6.49 -0.31
N TRP A 91 -8.07 5.48 -0.70
CA TRP A 91 -6.67 5.30 -0.36
C TRP A 91 -5.87 5.86 -1.51
N ALA A 92 -5.01 6.84 -1.23
CA ALA A 92 -4.24 7.50 -2.27
C ALA A 92 -2.84 7.89 -1.77
N GLY A 93 -1.87 7.91 -2.70
CA GLY A 93 -0.47 8.15 -2.38
C GLY A 93 0.40 8.19 -3.63
N THR A 94 1.66 8.57 -3.45
CA THR A 94 2.66 8.54 -4.52
C THR A 94 3.14 7.10 -4.75
N ILE A 95 3.44 6.81 -6.00
CA ILE A 95 4.04 5.56 -6.43
C ILE A 95 5.55 5.78 -6.40
N ASN A 96 6.19 5.21 -5.38
CA ASN A 96 7.64 5.28 -5.22
C ASN A 96 8.31 3.93 -5.52
N ASP A 97 7.53 2.84 -5.55
CA ASP A 97 8.01 1.47 -5.64
C ASP A 97 6.97 0.58 -6.35
N PHE A 98 7.43 -0.47 -7.04
CA PHE A 98 6.59 -1.41 -7.77
C PHE A 98 5.84 -2.41 -6.87
N TYR A 99 6.48 -2.79 -5.77
CA TYR A 99 5.97 -3.76 -4.80
C TYR A 99 5.32 -3.11 -3.59
N TYR A 100 5.59 -1.83 -3.34
CA TYR A 100 5.13 -1.12 -2.16
C TYR A 100 4.39 0.18 -2.49
N LEU A 101 3.27 0.40 -1.80
CA LEU A 101 2.51 1.64 -1.87
C LEU A 101 2.19 2.14 -0.48
N GLU A 102 2.15 3.45 -0.30
CA GLU A 102 1.71 4.07 0.94
C GLU A 102 1.05 5.41 0.70
N GLY A 103 0.30 5.89 1.69
CA GLY A 103 -0.24 7.24 1.66
C GLY A 103 -1.34 7.48 2.67
N THR A 104 -2.35 8.25 2.27
CA THR A 104 -3.45 8.68 3.15
C THR A 104 -4.78 8.07 2.75
N VAL A 105 -5.62 7.83 3.74
CA VAL A 105 -7.02 7.46 3.56
C VAL A 105 -7.86 8.71 3.73
N ARG A 106 -8.69 8.99 2.72
CA ARG A 106 -9.70 10.05 2.76
C ARG A 106 -11.08 9.44 2.86
N GLY A 107 -11.87 9.94 3.79
CA GLY A 107 -13.26 9.55 3.99
C GLY A 107 -14.21 10.69 3.69
N TRP A 108 -15.33 10.41 3.04
CA TRP A 108 -16.47 11.32 2.95
C TRP A 108 -17.72 10.61 3.44
N SER A 109 -18.61 11.32 4.14
CA SER A 109 -19.95 10.84 4.47
C SER A 109 -21.00 11.94 4.20
N PRO A 110 -22.29 11.61 4.10
CA PRO A 110 -23.33 12.64 3.93
C PRO A 110 -23.34 13.72 5.01
N LEU A 111 -22.79 13.43 6.19
CA LEU A 111 -22.73 14.33 7.35
C LEU A 111 -21.36 14.99 7.54
N SER A 112 -20.36 14.68 6.71
CA SER A 112 -19.00 15.20 6.89
C SER A 112 -18.26 15.37 5.55
N PRO A 113 -17.56 16.50 5.35
CA PRO A 113 -16.79 16.74 4.13
C PRO A 113 -15.67 15.71 3.96
N ALA A 114 -15.13 15.62 2.75
CA ALA A 114 -13.99 14.75 2.48
C ALA A 114 -12.77 15.24 3.27
N SER A 115 -12.25 14.43 4.19
CA SER A 115 -11.05 14.73 4.97
C SER A 115 -10.09 13.54 4.97
N VAL A 116 -8.81 13.81 5.27
CA VAL A 116 -7.89 12.74 5.67
C VAL A 116 -8.38 12.17 7.01
N VAL A 117 -8.40 10.86 7.13
CA VAL A 117 -8.92 10.11 8.29
C VAL A 117 -7.97 9.00 8.73
N GLY A 118 -6.80 8.88 8.11
CA GLY A 118 -5.83 7.84 8.40
C GLY A 118 -4.71 7.73 7.36
N GLY A 119 -3.83 6.77 7.60
CA GLY A 119 -2.78 6.33 6.69
C GLY A 119 -3.01 4.91 6.19
N TRP A 120 -2.29 4.53 5.13
CA TRP A 120 -2.28 3.16 4.63
C TRP A 120 -0.93 2.76 4.05
N GLN A 121 -0.68 1.46 4.06
CA GLN A 121 0.42 0.81 3.35
C GLN A 121 -0.12 -0.43 2.63
N ALA A 122 0.46 -0.77 1.49
CA ALA A 122 0.16 -2.00 0.78
C ALA A 122 1.41 -2.65 0.19
N ILE A 123 1.38 -3.98 0.17
CA ILE A 123 2.37 -4.82 -0.49
C ILE A 123 1.73 -5.58 -1.65
N ARG A 124 2.44 -5.65 -2.76
CA ARG A 124 2.06 -6.44 -3.92
C ARG A 124 2.23 -7.92 -3.59
N LEU A 125 1.18 -8.70 -3.80
CA LEU A 125 1.20 -10.14 -3.62
C LEU A 125 1.39 -10.89 -4.94
N GLY A 126 1.20 -10.21 -6.07
CA GLY A 126 1.42 -10.72 -7.42
C GLY A 126 0.24 -10.47 -8.34
N VAL A 127 0.11 -11.31 -9.37
CA VAL A 127 -0.99 -11.26 -10.34
C VAL A 127 -2.10 -12.20 -9.89
N VAL A 128 -3.37 -11.80 -10.04
CA VAL A 128 -4.55 -12.53 -9.52
C VAL A 128 -4.60 -13.99 -9.96
N GLU A 129 -4.22 -14.28 -11.20
CA GLU A 129 -4.17 -15.64 -11.77
C GLU A 129 -2.76 -16.01 -12.27
N GLY A 130 -1.73 -15.31 -11.80
CA GLY A 130 -0.37 -15.42 -12.32
C GLY A 130 0.67 -15.66 -11.24
N ALA A 131 1.89 -15.20 -11.54
CA ALA A 131 3.01 -15.31 -10.63
C ALA A 131 2.71 -14.57 -9.31
N ARG A 132 3.05 -15.24 -8.20
CA ARG A 132 3.04 -14.65 -6.87
C ARG A 132 4.39 -14.02 -6.60
N VAL A 133 4.36 -12.87 -5.98
CA VAL A 133 5.57 -12.18 -5.53
C VAL A 133 5.92 -12.71 -4.15
N THR A 134 7.13 -13.23 -4.01
CA THR A 134 7.64 -13.75 -2.74
C THR A 134 8.06 -12.62 -1.82
N GLU A 135 8.20 -12.92 -0.52
CA GLU A 135 8.72 -11.94 0.43
C GLU A 135 10.17 -11.55 0.15
N GLU A 136 10.99 -12.51 -0.26
CA GLU A 136 12.39 -12.28 -0.67
C GLU A 136 12.49 -11.29 -1.84
N GLU A 137 11.53 -11.32 -2.77
CA GLU A 137 11.50 -10.43 -3.93
C GLU A 137 11.04 -9.02 -3.59
N ARG A 138 10.02 -8.87 -2.73
CA ARG A 138 9.41 -7.56 -2.42
C ARG A 138 9.92 -6.90 -1.14
N GLY A 139 10.64 -7.63 -0.30
CA GLY A 139 10.96 -7.23 1.07
C GLY A 139 9.75 -7.20 2.01
N VAL A 140 9.97 -6.78 3.26
CA VAL A 140 8.90 -6.65 4.27
C VAL A 140 8.51 -5.19 4.40
N ALA A 141 7.25 -4.87 4.15
CA ALA A 141 6.78 -3.51 4.40
C ALA A 141 6.70 -3.23 5.91
N PRO A 142 6.98 -1.99 6.35
CA PRO A 142 7.10 -1.66 7.76
C PRO A 142 5.90 -2.07 8.61
N TRP A 143 4.66 -1.89 8.12
CA TRP A 143 3.45 -2.26 8.87
C TRP A 143 3.16 -3.76 8.93
N PHE A 144 3.86 -4.57 8.15
CA PHE A 144 3.70 -6.01 8.11
C PHE A 144 4.92 -6.77 8.63
N LYS A 145 5.99 -6.07 9.05
CA LYS A 145 7.07 -6.66 9.84
C LYS A 145 6.45 -7.26 11.10
N THR A 146 6.72 -8.54 11.32
CA THR A 146 6.26 -9.19 12.55
C THR A 146 7.29 -8.93 13.66
N SER A 147 6.85 -8.91 14.92
CA SER A 147 7.73 -8.63 16.07
C SER A 147 8.92 -9.59 16.19
N GLU A 148 8.83 -10.79 15.60
CA GLU A 148 9.94 -11.76 15.57
C GLU A 148 11.10 -11.27 14.67
N GLU A 149 10.80 -10.59 13.55
CA GLU A 149 11.80 -10.00 12.65
C GLU A 149 12.41 -8.72 13.24
N GLU A 150 11.61 -7.93 13.98
CA GLU A 150 12.10 -6.74 14.70
C GLU A 150 13.10 -7.12 15.81
N GLU A 151 12.91 -8.26 16.49
CA GLU A 151 13.83 -8.76 17.51
C GLU A 151 15.14 -9.33 16.95
N GLU A 152 15.16 -9.79 15.70
CA GLU A 152 16.36 -10.27 15.01
C GLU A 152 17.21 -9.09 14.51
N GLU A 153 16.59 -8.08 13.88
CA GLU A 153 17.29 -6.85 13.46
C GLU A 153 17.90 -6.08 14.66
N GLU A 154 17.20 -6.01 15.80
CA GLU A 154 17.72 -5.38 17.02
C GLU A 154 18.92 -6.10 17.66
N LYS A 155 19.12 -7.40 17.35
CA LYS A 155 20.28 -8.16 17.83
C LYS A 155 21.49 -7.97 16.92
N ASP A 156 21.28 -7.97 15.61
CA ASP A 156 22.35 -7.78 14.63
C ASP A 156 22.96 -6.36 14.68
N GLU A 157 22.18 -5.34 15.06
CA GLU A 157 22.71 -3.98 15.30
C GLU A 157 23.52 -3.86 16.61
N LYS A 158 23.21 -4.66 17.63
CA LYS A 158 23.95 -4.64 18.91
C LYS A 158 25.26 -5.41 18.84
N ASP A 159 25.33 -6.47 18.05
CA ASP A 159 26.54 -7.30 17.90
C ASP A 159 27.59 -6.67 16.95
N ASN A 160 27.22 -5.69 16.11
CA ASN A 160 28.17 -4.95 15.26
C ASN A 160 28.75 -3.68 15.91
N ASN A 161 28.28 -3.28 17.09
CA ASN A 161 28.73 -2.08 17.81
C ASN A 161 29.57 -2.39 19.05
N GLY A 162 29.98 -3.64 19.22
CA GLY A 162 30.70 -4.14 20.39
C GLY A 162 32.05 -4.75 20.03
N ASP A 163 32.94 -4.01 19.37
CA ASP A 163 34.37 -4.32 19.31
C ASP A 163 35.16 -3.03 19.01
N ASP A 164 35.26 -2.15 20.02
CA ASP A 164 36.32 -1.14 20.14
C ASP A 164 36.41 -0.72 21.61
N GLU A 165 37.05 -1.54 22.45
CA GLU A 165 37.82 -1.12 23.65
C GLU A 165 38.80 -2.20 24.14
#